data_AF-A0A9X3EMC2-F1
#
_entry.id   AF-A0A9X3EMC2-F1
#
_cell.length_a   1.000
_cell.length_b   1.000
_cell.length_c   1.000
_cell.angle_alpha   90.00
_cell.angle_beta   90.00
_cell.angle_gamma   90.00
#
_symmetry.space_group_name_H-M   'P 1'
#
loop_
_entity.id
_entity.type
_entity.pdbx_description
1 polymer ?
#
loop_
_entity_poly.entity_id
_entity_poly.type
_entity_poly.pdbx_seq_one_letter_code
_entity_poly.pdbx_strand_id
1 'polypeptide(L)'
;MSLLIGLSLLGCAREPRRAATVEAVRPSEPPPPTATSRPFAQLRPLAPTGDLELLAPVEHLVRVALVLAGRRPSEDEIAAVRRDPAALGSIVDRYLDAPEFGAVVRDMWHEILLLRVEGRFVLPRLGPLAGAGSDADWVREVSEEPLRLIEHVVRRDRPFSEIVTADYTIASDLGLKAWGGTTLPPGEDPPPEGWHKVAWDSEQPMAGILSSGALWLRHPSNGTNLHRGQAHVIADALLCSGFLDRDVPLFNDIDLSDETAVKNALVDDPGCVSCHQTLDPLASHLFGFVRVAPGQVRRSYASDGACVKEERGLCYPLREYKPQLAKQWRGKTGRPPGYFGLPSEDLRSLARQIADDPRFSMCVARRFYGYFMQVGWNEVPDATAVSLQDALIDAGVRVKPLVKAIVMSDDFRAARARGLAGGGDRRPQDDAAGAAGAPGRRPDGVRVEGAPGQGREGGGAVRRGRPDGDRPVRLPRDGRRGRGVPDHGAELRLLADAHAGAADAGDGGGRVRGRAGVRARARRAAAVHGGRRRRGGGAGGAGQLARLHERVLAAPAAERGPEVDASYALYQAAGDGRRGWILVLAALLQDPRVAFH
;
A
#
# COMPACT_ATOMS: atom_id res chain seq x y z
N MET A 1 -83.03 -33.15 -15.34
CA MET A 1 -82.94 -34.61 -15.11
C MET A 1 -81.47 -34.95 -14.91
N SER A 2 -81.15 -35.77 -13.90
CA SER A 2 -79.86 -36.46 -13.63
C SER A 2 -78.59 -35.59 -13.50
N LEU A 3 -77.69 -35.73 -12.51
CA LEU A 3 -76.97 -36.89 -11.95
C LEU A 3 -76.02 -37.53 -12.99
N LEU A 4 -74.75 -37.87 -12.70
CA LEU A 4 -74.02 -37.96 -11.40
C LEU A 4 -72.47 -37.95 -11.61
N ILE A 5 -71.70 -37.81 -10.51
CA ILE A 5 -70.23 -38.11 -10.35
C ILE A 5 -69.24 -37.13 -11.05
N GLY A 6 -68.18 -36.62 -10.41
CA GLY A 6 -67.80 -36.72 -8.99
C GLY A 6 -66.50 -35.97 -8.59
N LEU A 7 -66.37 -35.77 -7.26
CA LEU A 7 -65.21 -35.49 -6.38
C LEU A 7 -63.76 -35.54 -6.97
N SER A 8 -62.76 -34.76 -6.50
CA SER A 8 -62.57 -34.05 -5.21
C SER A 8 -61.53 -32.90 -5.27
N LEU A 9 -61.66 -31.91 -4.36
CA LEU A 9 -60.65 -31.17 -3.52
C LEU A 9 -59.23 -30.85 -4.08
N LEU A 10 -58.51 -29.77 -3.71
CA LEU A 10 -58.62 -28.74 -2.65
C LEU A 10 -58.69 -27.31 -3.31
N GLY A 11 -59.21 -26.23 -2.72
CA GLY A 11 -58.66 -25.44 -1.57
C GLY A 11 -57.65 -24.38 -2.06
N CYS A 12 -57.73 -23.08 -1.77
CA CYS A 12 -58.56 -22.31 -0.82
C CYS A 12 -59.03 -20.96 -1.42
N ALA A 13 -59.87 -20.20 -0.69
CA ALA A 13 -60.54 -18.99 -1.17
C ALA A 13 -59.66 -17.72 -1.21
N ARG A 14 -60.12 -16.70 -1.96
CA ARG A 14 -59.59 -15.32 -1.93
C ARG A 14 -60.18 -14.54 -0.77
N GLU A 15 -59.36 -13.79 -0.05
CA GLU A 15 -59.78 -12.65 0.78
C GLU A 15 -59.39 -11.29 0.14
N PRO A 16 -60.06 -10.18 0.52
CA PRO A 16 -59.86 -8.87 -0.10
C PRO A 16 -58.63 -8.11 0.43
N ARG A 17 -58.18 -7.11 -0.34
CA ARG A 17 -57.05 -6.23 0.00
C ARG A 17 -57.28 -5.51 1.33
N ARG A 18 -56.42 -5.74 2.33
CA ARG A 18 -56.14 -4.73 3.36
C ARG A 18 -55.17 -3.69 2.79
N ALA A 19 -55.39 -2.41 3.11
CA ALA A 19 -54.41 -1.37 2.84
C ALA A 19 -53.25 -1.51 3.83
N ALA A 20 -52.02 -1.53 3.33
CA ALA A 20 -50.84 -1.49 4.18
C ALA A 20 -50.63 -0.05 4.68
N THR A 21 -50.90 0.19 5.97
CA THR A 21 -50.39 1.38 6.66
C THR A 21 -48.87 1.30 6.71
N VAL A 22 -48.18 2.30 6.15
CA VAL A 22 -46.72 2.41 6.26
C VAL A 22 -46.38 2.74 7.71
N GLU A 23 -45.96 1.73 8.46
CA GLU A 23 -45.44 1.93 9.81
C GLU A 23 -44.06 2.59 9.71
N ALA A 24 -43.92 3.76 10.32
CA ALA A 24 -42.69 4.54 10.22
C ALA A 24 -41.57 3.85 11.00
N VAL A 25 -40.53 3.40 10.28
CA VAL A 25 -39.32 2.82 10.86
C VAL A 25 -38.70 3.87 11.81
N ARG A 26 -38.75 3.59 13.11
CA ARG A 26 -38.04 4.40 14.11
C ARG A 26 -36.53 4.20 13.91
N PRO A 27 -35.71 5.25 14.06
CA PRO A 27 -34.26 5.07 14.11
C PRO A 27 -33.92 4.13 15.26
N SER A 28 -32.97 3.21 15.04
CA SER A 28 -32.44 2.35 16.08
C SER A 28 -31.76 3.19 17.16
N GLU A 29 -32.13 2.96 18.42
CA GLU A 29 -31.49 3.57 19.58
C GLU A 29 -29.97 3.26 19.57
N PRO A 30 -29.08 4.22 19.82
CA PRO A 30 -27.64 3.98 19.79
C PRO A 30 -27.24 2.96 20.86
N PRO A 31 -26.27 2.07 20.59
CA PRO A 31 -25.85 1.08 21.56
C PRO A 31 -25.31 1.76 22.84
N PRO A 32 -25.53 1.16 24.03
CA PRO A 32 -25.07 1.74 25.28
C PRO A 32 -23.53 1.86 25.30
N PRO A 33 -22.98 2.83 26.06
CA PRO A 33 -21.54 3.05 26.13
C PRO A 33 -20.78 1.79 26.55
N THR A 34 -19.61 1.63 25.94
CA THR A 34 -18.89 0.37 25.77
C THR A 34 -18.84 -0.50 27.03
N ALA A 35 -19.46 -1.68 26.96
CA ALA A 35 -19.13 -2.75 27.89
C ALA A 35 -17.62 -3.01 27.84
N THR A 36 -16.98 -3.21 29.00
CA THR A 36 -15.54 -3.49 29.09
C THR A 36 -15.19 -4.64 28.15
N SER A 37 -14.38 -4.35 27.13
CA SER A 37 -13.96 -5.36 26.16
C SER A 37 -13.38 -6.55 26.90
N ARG A 38 -13.80 -7.77 26.54
CA ARG A 38 -13.10 -8.99 27.00
C ARG A 38 -11.59 -8.80 26.75
N PRO A 39 -10.71 -9.25 27.67
CA PRO A 39 -9.28 -9.28 27.39
C PRO A 39 -9.06 -10.02 26.08
N PHE A 40 -8.36 -9.39 25.13
CA PHE A 40 -8.08 -10.00 23.85
C PHE A 40 -7.40 -11.35 24.08
N ALA A 41 -7.90 -12.39 23.42
CA ALA A 41 -7.26 -13.69 23.41
C ALA A 41 -5.80 -13.48 22.98
N GLN A 42 -4.85 -13.95 23.78
CA GLN A 42 -3.44 -13.74 23.49
C GLN A 42 -3.13 -14.35 22.13
N LEU A 43 -2.67 -13.50 21.21
CA LEU A 43 -2.30 -13.93 19.87
C LEU A 43 -1.22 -15.02 19.98
N ARG A 44 -1.44 -16.15 19.33
CA ARG A 44 -0.46 -17.23 19.27
C ARG A 44 0.74 -16.75 18.46
N PRO A 45 1.95 -16.73 19.04
CA PRO A 45 3.08 -16.15 18.34
C PRO A 45 3.51 -16.98 17.13
N LEU A 46 4.09 -16.30 16.13
CA LEU A 46 4.63 -16.88 14.90
C LEU A 46 5.72 -17.92 15.19
N ALA A 47 6.51 -17.68 16.23
CA ALA A 47 7.52 -18.58 16.74
C ALA A 47 7.12 -19.11 18.13
N PRO A 48 7.59 -20.30 18.56
CA PRO A 48 7.33 -20.80 19.90
C PRO A 48 7.84 -19.84 20.98
N THR A 49 7.04 -19.60 22.02
CA THR A 49 7.36 -18.61 23.08
C THR A 49 8.69 -18.87 23.81
N GLY A 50 9.10 -20.13 23.96
CA GLY A 50 10.41 -20.48 24.53
C GLY A 50 11.60 -19.99 23.69
N ASP A 51 11.39 -19.90 22.38
CA ASP A 51 12.38 -19.50 21.39
C ASP A 51 12.38 -17.99 21.15
N LEU A 52 11.57 -17.20 21.85
CA LEU A 52 11.59 -15.74 21.72
C LEU A 52 12.50 -15.08 22.76
N GLU A 53 13.32 -14.15 22.29
CA GLU A 53 13.88 -13.10 23.14
C GLU A 53 13.04 -11.84 22.97
N LEU A 54 12.51 -11.34 24.09
CA LEU A 54 11.52 -10.27 24.11
C LEU A 54 12.17 -8.97 24.59
N LEU A 55 11.83 -7.87 23.91
CA LEU A 55 12.27 -6.52 24.25
C LEU A 55 11.90 -6.15 25.71
N ALA A 56 12.73 -5.30 26.31
CA ALA A 56 12.43 -4.64 27.56
C ALA A 56 11.26 -3.64 27.37
N PRO A 57 10.48 -3.32 28.42
CA PRO A 57 9.29 -2.48 28.30
C PRO A 57 9.52 -1.11 27.64
N VAL A 58 10.69 -0.48 27.85
CA VAL A 58 11.05 0.81 27.24
C VAL A 58 11.40 0.68 25.75
N GLU A 59 12.04 -0.41 25.34
CA GLU A 59 12.34 -0.69 23.92
C GLU A 59 11.05 -1.04 23.17
N HIS A 60 10.16 -1.80 23.81
CA HIS A 60 8.82 -2.10 23.30
C HIS A 60 7.98 -0.81 23.13
N LEU A 61 7.99 0.09 24.12
CA LEU A 61 7.40 1.43 24.02
C LEU A 61 7.94 2.23 22.83
N VAL A 62 9.25 2.16 22.57
CA VAL A 62 9.89 2.87 21.45
C VAL A 62 9.38 2.34 20.11
N ARG A 63 9.34 1.01 19.92
CA ARG A 63 8.79 0.38 18.72
C ARG A 63 7.31 0.73 18.52
N VAL A 64 6.51 0.67 19.59
CA VAL A 64 5.10 1.10 19.60
C VAL A 64 4.93 2.56 19.16
N ALA A 65 5.76 3.48 19.67
CA ALA A 65 5.66 4.91 19.34
C ALA A 65 6.05 5.22 17.90
N LEU A 66 7.04 4.50 17.35
CA LEU A 66 7.42 4.64 15.94
C LEU A 66 6.29 4.16 15.02
N VAL A 67 5.74 2.95 15.23
CA VAL A 67 4.73 2.42 14.30
C VAL A 67 3.35 3.06 14.44
N LEU A 68 2.94 3.53 15.63
CA LEU A 68 1.61 4.13 15.82
C LEU A 68 1.58 5.66 15.72
N ALA A 69 2.69 6.34 15.99
CA ALA A 69 2.74 7.80 16.08
C ALA A 69 3.89 8.45 15.27
N GLY A 70 4.69 7.67 14.53
CA GLY A 70 5.78 8.19 13.69
C GLY A 70 6.89 8.92 14.45
N ARG A 71 6.96 8.77 15.77
CA ARG A 71 7.85 9.53 16.66
C ARG A 71 8.49 8.64 17.72
N ARG A 72 9.64 9.05 18.25
CA ARG A 72 10.15 8.44 19.49
C ARG A 72 9.33 8.94 20.71
N PRO A 73 9.29 8.20 21.82
CA PRO A 73 8.58 8.60 23.03
C PRO A 73 9.09 9.92 23.63
N SER A 74 8.24 10.54 24.43
CA SER A 74 8.60 11.62 25.36
C SER A 74 9.33 11.07 26.60
N GLU A 75 10.02 11.96 27.32
CA GLU A 75 10.72 11.61 28.56
C GLU A 75 9.73 11.13 29.64
N ASP A 76 8.51 11.68 29.67
CA ASP A 76 7.43 11.25 30.57
C ASP A 76 6.87 9.85 30.23
N GLU A 77 6.69 9.53 28.94
CA GLU A 77 6.26 8.19 28.50
C GLU A 77 7.30 7.11 28.87
N ILE A 78 8.59 7.41 28.70
CA ILE A 78 9.70 6.54 29.12
C ILE A 78 9.73 6.39 30.65
N ALA A 79 9.62 7.50 31.39
CA ALA A 79 9.64 7.51 32.85
C ALA A 79 8.41 6.84 33.47
N ALA A 80 7.27 6.79 32.77
CA ALA A 80 6.10 6.02 33.16
C ALA A 80 6.36 4.51 32.99
N VAL A 81 6.72 4.05 31.78
CA VAL A 81 6.91 2.61 31.49
C VAL A 81 8.10 2.01 32.23
N ARG A 82 9.13 2.78 32.54
CA ARG A 82 10.24 2.34 33.42
C ARG A 82 9.79 2.13 34.87
N ARG A 83 8.81 2.90 35.35
CA ARG A 83 8.29 2.81 36.73
C ARG A 83 7.24 1.72 36.86
N ASP A 84 6.39 1.57 35.85
CA ASP A 84 5.37 0.55 35.74
C ASP A 84 5.20 0.13 34.26
N PRO A 85 5.66 -1.08 33.89
CA PRO A 85 5.47 -1.62 32.54
C PRO A 85 4.00 -1.69 32.08
N ALA A 86 3.02 -1.79 33.00
CA ALA A 86 1.60 -1.84 32.64
C ALA A 86 1.09 -0.50 32.06
N ALA A 87 1.79 0.61 32.33
CA ALA A 87 1.46 1.92 31.79
C ALA A 87 1.44 1.96 30.25
N LEU A 88 2.20 1.07 29.58
CA LEU A 88 2.29 0.95 28.12
C LEU A 88 0.92 0.77 27.46
N GLY A 89 0.03 -0.04 28.05
CA GLY A 89 -1.30 -0.28 27.49
C GLY A 89 -2.13 1.00 27.34
N SER A 90 -1.99 1.95 28.28
CA SER A 90 -2.65 3.27 28.24
C SER A 90 -2.00 4.23 27.24
N ILE A 91 -0.71 4.06 26.97
CA ILE A 91 0.03 4.87 25.99
C ILE A 91 -0.40 4.46 24.57
N VAL A 92 -0.53 3.15 24.33
CA VAL A 92 -1.09 2.60 23.07
C VAL A 92 -2.47 3.17 22.79
N ASP A 93 -3.38 3.19 23.77
CA ASP A 93 -4.71 3.79 23.60
C ASP A 93 -4.63 5.26 23.14
N ARG A 94 -3.79 6.07 23.79
CA ARG A 94 -3.59 7.47 23.41
C ARG A 94 -2.99 7.65 22.02
N TYR A 95 -2.17 6.70 21.54
CA TYR A 95 -1.65 6.75 20.17
C TYR A 95 -2.72 6.37 19.14
N LEU A 96 -3.55 5.37 19.42
CA LEU A 96 -4.67 4.96 18.56
C LEU A 96 -5.75 6.05 18.45
N ASP A 97 -5.88 6.92 19.46
CA ASP A 97 -6.74 8.10 19.43
C ASP A 97 -6.07 9.35 18.85
N ALA A 98 -4.74 9.39 18.70
CA ALA A 98 -3.99 10.54 18.18
C ALA A 98 -4.06 10.65 16.64
N PRO A 99 -4.07 11.87 16.06
CA PRO A 99 -4.21 12.07 14.62
C PRO A 99 -3.06 11.45 13.80
N GLU A 100 -1.88 11.27 14.39
CA GLU A 100 -0.73 10.58 13.80
C GLU A 100 -1.06 9.14 13.39
N PHE A 101 -1.83 8.39 14.19
CA PHE A 101 -2.29 7.05 13.81
C PHE A 101 -3.23 7.07 12.59
N GLY A 102 -3.97 8.18 12.41
CA GLY A 102 -4.73 8.42 11.18
C GLY A 102 -3.83 8.52 9.94
N ALA A 103 -2.63 9.09 10.07
CA ALA A 103 -1.64 9.11 8.99
C ALA A 103 -1.07 7.70 8.72
N VAL A 104 -0.71 6.94 9.75
CA VAL A 104 -0.27 5.53 9.61
C VAL A 104 -1.30 4.69 8.85
N VAL A 105 -2.59 4.87 9.16
CA VAL A 105 -3.69 4.20 8.45
C VAL A 105 -3.77 4.62 6.98
N ARG A 106 -3.59 5.91 6.65
CA ARG A 106 -3.51 6.36 5.24
C ARG A 106 -2.28 5.82 4.53
N ASP A 107 -1.16 5.66 5.22
CA ASP A 107 0.10 5.16 4.64
C ASP A 107 -0.02 3.66 4.30
N MET A 108 -0.48 2.84 5.26
CA MET A 108 -0.84 1.43 5.03
C MET A 108 -1.81 1.25 3.85
N TRP A 109 -2.91 2.00 3.82
CA TRP A 109 -3.90 1.86 2.75
C TRP A 109 -3.47 2.54 1.44
N HIS A 110 -2.50 3.44 1.46
CA HIS A 110 -1.80 3.90 0.26
C HIS A 110 -1.01 2.76 -0.36
N GLU A 111 -0.27 1.94 0.40
CA GLU A 111 0.48 0.81 -0.15
C GLU A 111 -0.45 -0.23 -0.80
N ILE A 112 -1.63 -0.46 -0.20
CA ILE A 112 -2.65 -1.38 -0.73
C ILE A 112 -3.33 -0.83 -2.00
N LEU A 113 -3.83 0.42 -1.95
CA LEU A 113 -4.63 1.01 -3.04
C LEU A 113 -3.78 1.77 -4.08
N LEU A 114 -2.49 1.95 -3.80
CA LEU A 114 -1.46 2.62 -4.61
C LEU A 114 -1.78 4.07 -5.03
N LEU A 115 -2.52 4.80 -4.18
CA LEU A 115 -3.14 6.08 -4.54
C LEU A 115 -2.20 7.29 -4.69
N ARG A 116 -1.11 7.40 -3.91
CA ARG A 116 -0.13 8.48 -4.08
C ARG A 116 0.79 8.18 -5.27
N VAL A 117 0.47 8.76 -6.43
CA VAL A 117 1.23 8.59 -7.68
C VAL A 117 1.22 9.86 -8.51
N GLU A 118 2.36 10.15 -9.14
CA GLU A 118 2.57 11.36 -9.94
C GLU A 118 2.26 11.17 -11.44
N GLY A 119 2.32 12.27 -12.19
CA GLY A 119 2.36 12.27 -13.65
C GLY A 119 1.02 11.88 -14.30
N ARG A 120 0.89 10.64 -14.78
CA ARG A 120 -0.23 10.24 -15.66
C ARG A 120 -1.58 10.12 -14.95
N PHE A 121 -1.57 10.10 -13.62
CA PHE A 121 -2.73 10.04 -12.74
C PHE A 121 -3.07 11.39 -12.12
N VAL A 122 -2.34 12.44 -12.50
CA VAL A 122 -2.55 13.80 -12.03
C VAL A 122 -3.30 14.58 -13.12
N LEU A 123 -4.47 15.11 -12.77
CA LEU A 123 -5.32 15.84 -13.72
C LEU A 123 -4.84 17.30 -13.87
N PRO A 124 -5.09 17.94 -15.03
CA PRO A 124 -4.54 19.26 -15.33
C PRO A 124 -5.28 20.41 -14.62
N ARG A 125 -4.54 21.35 -14.01
CA ARG A 125 -5.06 22.59 -13.40
C ARG A 125 -5.56 23.56 -14.48
N LEU A 126 -6.83 23.41 -14.90
CA LEU A 126 -7.46 24.17 -15.99
C LEU A 126 -8.88 24.57 -15.60
N GLY A 127 -9.40 25.66 -16.19
CA GLY A 127 -10.74 26.17 -15.90
C GLY A 127 -10.93 26.44 -14.40
N PRO A 128 -11.95 25.85 -13.74
CA PRO A 128 -12.17 25.99 -12.29
C PRO A 128 -10.98 25.58 -11.39
N LEU A 129 -10.02 24.81 -11.94
CA LEU A 129 -8.81 24.39 -11.23
C LEU A 129 -7.56 25.20 -11.60
N ALA A 130 -7.68 26.30 -12.34
CA ALA A 130 -6.54 27.18 -12.63
C ALA A 130 -5.96 27.74 -11.31
N GLY A 131 -4.64 27.56 -11.11
CA GLY A 131 -3.95 27.95 -9.87
C GLY A 131 -4.14 27.00 -8.68
N ALA A 132 -4.82 25.87 -8.84
CA ALA A 132 -5.10 24.92 -7.76
C ALA A 132 -3.89 24.07 -7.34
N GLY A 133 -2.98 24.69 -6.57
CA GLY A 133 -1.90 24.03 -5.83
C GLY A 133 -0.81 23.39 -6.69
N SER A 134 0.07 22.63 -6.03
CA SER A 134 1.11 21.80 -6.65
C SER A 134 0.61 20.39 -7.00
N ASP A 135 1.45 19.60 -7.66
CA ASP A 135 1.20 18.16 -7.85
C ASP A 135 1.18 17.39 -6.52
N ALA A 136 1.93 17.82 -5.51
CA ALA A 136 1.88 17.24 -4.17
C ALA A 136 0.57 17.59 -3.44
N ASP A 137 0.06 18.82 -3.58
CA ASP A 137 -1.24 19.20 -3.04
C ASP A 137 -2.37 18.41 -3.71
N TRP A 138 -2.33 18.23 -5.03
CA TRP A 138 -3.29 17.37 -5.73
C TRP A 138 -3.29 15.93 -5.19
N VAL A 139 -2.12 15.34 -4.98
CA VAL A 139 -2.03 13.99 -4.39
C VAL A 139 -2.64 13.96 -2.99
N ARG A 140 -2.33 14.93 -2.14
CA ARG A 140 -2.83 15.02 -0.76
C ARG A 140 -4.34 15.30 -0.67
N GLU A 141 -4.86 16.18 -1.51
CA GLU A 141 -6.23 16.71 -1.42
C GLU A 141 -7.24 15.97 -2.31
N VAL A 142 -6.79 15.28 -3.37
CA VAL A 142 -7.67 14.60 -4.33
C VAL A 142 -7.41 13.09 -4.40
N SER A 143 -6.15 12.65 -4.46
CA SER A 143 -5.85 11.21 -4.51
C SER A 143 -6.05 10.49 -3.19
N GLU A 144 -5.98 11.18 -2.04
CA GLU A 144 -6.23 10.58 -0.72
C GLU A 144 -7.72 10.41 -0.34
N GLU A 145 -8.69 10.78 -1.18
CA GLU A 145 -10.13 10.69 -0.86
C GLU A 145 -10.57 9.32 -0.26
N PRO A 146 -10.21 8.16 -0.85
CA PRO A 146 -10.45 6.85 -0.21
C PRO A 146 -9.73 6.67 1.13
N LEU A 147 -8.49 7.14 1.23
CA LEU A 147 -7.67 7.03 2.44
C LEU A 147 -8.24 7.86 3.58
N ARG A 148 -8.89 8.99 3.25
CA ARG A 148 -9.57 9.86 4.21
C ARG A 148 -10.87 9.27 4.72
N LEU A 149 -11.62 8.53 3.90
CA LEU A 149 -12.74 7.71 4.37
C LEU A 149 -12.25 6.59 5.30
N ILE A 150 -11.20 5.87 4.92
CA ILE A 150 -10.62 4.81 5.77
C ILE A 150 -10.09 5.38 7.09
N GLU A 151 -9.35 6.49 7.06
CA GLU A 151 -8.92 7.23 8.26
C GLU A 151 -10.12 7.63 9.13
N HIS A 152 -11.19 8.15 8.54
CA HIS A 152 -12.38 8.57 9.29
C HIS A 152 -13.03 7.39 10.03
N VAL A 153 -13.26 6.26 9.34
CA VAL A 153 -13.81 5.04 9.93
C VAL A 153 -12.93 4.54 11.08
N VAL A 154 -11.60 4.48 10.88
CA VAL A 154 -10.67 4.00 11.91
C VAL A 154 -10.56 4.96 13.09
N ARG A 155 -10.38 6.26 12.86
CA ARG A 155 -10.22 7.25 13.95
C ARG A 155 -11.47 7.38 14.83
N ARG A 156 -12.66 7.22 14.24
CA ARG A 156 -13.95 7.19 14.96
C ARG A 156 -14.29 5.82 15.57
N ASP A 157 -13.38 4.84 15.48
CA ASP A 157 -13.56 3.47 16.00
C ASP A 157 -14.85 2.79 15.49
N ARG A 158 -15.17 3.01 14.21
CA ARG A 158 -16.34 2.45 13.53
C ARG A 158 -16.06 1.04 12.98
N PRO A 159 -17.08 0.20 12.74
CA PRO A 159 -16.91 -1.08 12.07
C PRO A 159 -16.22 -0.90 10.71
N PHE A 160 -15.16 -1.63 10.46
CA PHE A 160 -14.29 -1.39 9.30
C PHE A 160 -14.98 -1.69 7.95
N SER A 161 -16.09 -2.44 7.96
CA SER A 161 -17.00 -2.59 6.81
C SER A 161 -17.62 -1.26 6.34
N GLU A 162 -17.62 -0.20 7.16
CA GLU A 162 -18.07 1.14 6.75
C GLU A 162 -17.25 1.70 5.57
N ILE A 163 -15.99 1.25 5.36
CA ILE A 163 -15.18 1.72 4.21
C ILE A 163 -15.76 1.33 2.84
N VAL A 164 -16.64 0.32 2.77
CA VAL A 164 -17.40 -0.04 1.56
C VAL A 164 -18.90 0.16 1.70
N THR A 165 -19.47 0.13 2.91
CA THR A 165 -20.92 0.26 3.13
C THR A 165 -21.40 1.69 3.36
N ALA A 166 -20.50 2.67 3.55
CA ALA A 166 -20.86 4.08 3.70
C ALA A 166 -21.63 4.62 2.48
N ASP A 167 -22.70 5.37 2.75
CA ASP A 167 -23.46 6.17 1.78
C ASP A 167 -22.82 7.54 1.49
N TYR A 168 -21.63 7.79 2.04
CA TYR A 168 -20.82 9.00 1.88
C TYR A 168 -19.35 8.66 1.56
N THR A 169 -18.61 9.64 1.07
CA THR A 169 -17.13 9.64 1.05
C THR A 169 -16.56 10.88 1.76
N ILE A 170 -15.23 10.99 1.87
CA ILE A 170 -14.53 12.13 2.46
C ILE A 170 -13.71 12.87 1.39
N ALA A 171 -14.14 14.07 1.01
CA ALA A 171 -13.46 14.89 0.00
C ALA A 171 -13.13 16.30 0.53
N SER A 172 -12.06 16.88 -0.01
CA SER A 172 -11.65 18.27 0.26
C SER A 172 -12.33 19.25 -0.69
N ASP A 173 -12.18 20.55 -0.43
CA ASP A 173 -12.51 21.63 -1.36
C ASP A 173 -11.91 21.45 -2.78
N LEU A 174 -10.73 20.82 -2.89
CA LEU A 174 -10.10 20.56 -4.19
C LEU A 174 -10.63 19.27 -4.82
N GLY A 175 -10.95 18.26 -4.02
CA GLY A 175 -11.66 17.05 -4.46
C GLY A 175 -13.04 17.38 -5.04
N LEU A 176 -13.82 18.21 -4.34
CA LEU A 176 -15.13 18.71 -4.79
C LEU A 176 -15.05 19.49 -6.11
N LYS A 177 -14.01 20.32 -6.31
CA LYS A 177 -13.81 21.02 -7.60
C LYS A 177 -13.35 20.08 -8.72
N ALA A 178 -12.79 18.91 -8.40
CA ALA A 178 -12.36 17.92 -9.38
C ALA A 178 -13.50 16.97 -9.82
N TRP A 179 -14.29 16.46 -8.86
CA TRP A 179 -15.30 15.41 -9.05
C TRP A 179 -16.75 15.87 -8.93
N GLY A 180 -16.99 17.09 -8.41
CA GLY A 180 -18.31 17.50 -7.95
C GLY A 180 -18.65 16.85 -6.61
N GLY A 181 -19.92 16.91 -6.23
CA GLY A 181 -20.44 16.32 -5.00
C GLY A 181 -21.13 17.35 -4.11
N THR A 182 -22.21 16.90 -3.48
CA THR A 182 -22.97 17.64 -2.50
C THR A 182 -22.41 17.36 -1.10
N THR A 183 -21.88 18.40 -0.45
CA THR A 183 -21.48 18.34 0.96
C THR A 183 -22.69 18.05 1.84
N LEU A 184 -22.60 16.96 2.61
CA LEU A 184 -23.61 16.55 3.57
C LEU A 184 -23.55 17.43 4.83
N PRO A 185 -24.67 17.62 5.56
CA PRO A 185 -24.67 18.35 6.82
C PRO A 185 -23.65 17.78 7.83
N PRO A 186 -23.00 18.62 8.65
CA PRO A 186 -22.09 18.15 9.68
C PRO A 186 -22.86 17.37 10.75
N GLY A 187 -22.72 16.04 10.72
CA GLY A 187 -23.18 15.15 11.78
C GLY A 187 -22.25 15.15 13.00
N GLU A 188 -22.55 14.27 13.96
CA GLU A 188 -21.82 14.14 15.24
C GLU A 188 -20.31 13.84 15.06
N ASP A 189 -19.96 13.13 13.99
CA ASP A 189 -18.58 12.88 13.55
C ASP A 189 -18.21 13.74 12.32
N PRO A 190 -17.80 15.01 12.48
CA PRO A 190 -17.22 15.76 11.37
C PRO A 190 -15.83 15.20 10.98
N PRO A 191 -15.41 15.32 9.71
CA PRO A 191 -14.01 15.10 9.31
C PRO A 191 -13.08 16.22 9.83
N PRO A 192 -11.77 16.14 9.56
CA PRO A 192 -10.84 17.24 9.83
C PRO A 192 -11.19 18.54 9.07
N GLU A 193 -10.65 19.67 9.51
CA GLU A 193 -10.80 20.96 8.82
C GLU A 193 -10.35 20.87 7.35
N GLY A 194 -11.12 21.48 6.44
CA GLY A 194 -10.92 21.40 5.00
C GLY A 194 -11.42 20.11 4.32
N TRP A 195 -11.98 19.16 5.09
CA TRP A 195 -12.54 17.91 4.58
C TRP A 195 -14.02 17.74 4.96
N HIS A 196 -14.81 17.17 4.04
CA HIS A 196 -16.26 17.12 4.13
C HIS A 196 -16.79 15.70 3.89
N LYS A 197 -17.90 15.34 4.56
CA LYS A 197 -18.69 14.18 4.14
C LYS A 197 -19.47 14.58 2.88
N VAL A 198 -19.38 13.78 1.83
CA VAL A 198 -19.89 14.13 0.50
C VAL A 198 -20.67 12.96 -0.10
N ALA A 199 -21.80 13.26 -0.74
CA ALA A 199 -22.44 12.38 -1.72
C ALA A 199 -22.11 12.88 -3.13
N TRP A 200 -21.77 11.98 -4.05
CA TRP A 200 -21.31 12.36 -5.39
C TRP A 200 -22.46 12.76 -6.32
N ASP A 201 -22.25 13.79 -7.14
CA ASP A 201 -23.24 14.29 -8.11
C ASP A 201 -23.25 13.51 -9.44
N SER A 202 -22.34 12.54 -9.66
CA SER A 202 -22.27 11.76 -10.92
C SER A 202 -23.14 10.49 -10.94
N GLU A 203 -24.11 10.41 -10.02
CA GLU A 203 -25.17 9.40 -9.93
C GLU A 203 -24.68 7.96 -9.65
N GLN A 204 -23.45 7.77 -9.14
CA GLN A 204 -23.02 6.46 -8.66
C GLN A 204 -23.81 6.01 -7.42
N PRO A 205 -24.10 4.70 -7.29
CA PRO A 205 -24.55 4.14 -6.02
C PRO A 205 -23.47 4.28 -4.95
N MET A 206 -23.71 5.15 -3.95
CA MET A 206 -22.76 5.38 -2.86
C MET A 206 -22.51 4.10 -2.05
N ALA A 207 -21.23 3.72 -1.97
CA ALA A 207 -20.70 2.45 -1.48
C ALA A 207 -19.22 2.64 -1.07
N GLY A 208 -18.98 3.63 -0.19
CA GLY A 208 -17.65 4.00 0.32
C GLY A 208 -16.59 4.13 -0.78
N ILE A 209 -15.42 3.50 -0.57
CA ILE A 209 -14.30 3.57 -1.52
C ILE A 209 -14.61 2.98 -2.91
N LEU A 210 -15.64 2.14 -3.05
CA LEU A 210 -16.05 1.59 -4.36
C LEU A 210 -16.68 2.67 -5.25
N SER A 211 -17.10 3.79 -4.66
CA SER A 211 -17.68 4.97 -5.34
C SER A 211 -16.65 6.01 -5.77
N SER A 212 -15.39 5.85 -5.39
CA SER A 212 -14.34 6.86 -5.51
C SER A 212 -13.92 7.16 -6.95
N GLY A 213 -13.90 8.45 -7.31
CA GLY A 213 -13.26 8.92 -8.55
C GLY A 213 -11.74 8.79 -8.52
N ALA A 214 -11.10 9.00 -7.36
CA ALA A 214 -9.65 8.87 -7.21
C ALA A 214 -9.17 7.42 -7.40
N LEU A 215 -9.88 6.42 -6.84
CA LEU A 215 -9.53 5.00 -6.96
C LEU A 215 -9.61 4.52 -8.42
N TRP A 216 -10.65 4.92 -9.15
CA TRP A 216 -10.85 4.51 -10.55
C TRP A 216 -10.07 5.37 -11.56
N LEU A 217 -9.65 6.59 -11.18
CA LEU A 217 -8.58 7.32 -11.87
C LEU A 217 -7.23 6.61 -11.72
N ARG A 218 -6.90 6.13 -10.51
CA ARG A 218 -5.67 5.37 -10.24
C ARG A 218 -5.64 4.01 -10.92
N HIS A 219 -6.77 3.30 -10.95
CA HIS A 219 -6.91 1.99 -11.59
C HIS A 219 -7.89 2.06 -12.77
N PRO A 220 -7.51 2.69 -13.90
CA PRO A 220 -8.43 2.93 -15.00
C PRO A 220 -8.64 1.69 -15.86
N SER A 221 -9.90 1.37 -16.14
CA SER A 221 -10.23 0.33 -17.13
C SER A 221 -9.97 0.76 -18.59
N ASN A 222 -10.04 -0.19 -19.51
CA ASN A 222 -9.98 0.05 -20.95
C ASN A 222 -10.83 -0.99 -21.72
N GLY A 223 -10.96 -0.78 -23.03
CA GLY A 223 -11.83 -1.59 -23.90
C GLY A 223 -11.43 -3.06 -24.10
N THR A 224 -10.25 -3.50 -23.64
CA THR A 224 -9.79 -4.90 -23.72
C THR A 224 -9.81 -5.59 -22.36
N ASN A 225 -9.49 -4.86 -21.28
CA ASN A 225 -9.52 -5.38 -19.92
C ASN A 225 -10.94 -5.51 -19.36
N LEU A 226 -11.91 -4.71 -19.82
CA LEU A 226 -13.34 -4.81 -19.45
C LEU A 226 -13.56 -4.90 -17.92
N HIS A 227 -12.97 -3.94 -17.20
CA HIS A 227 -13.03 -3.76 -15.74
C HIS A 227 -12.42 -4.88 -14.87
N ARG A 228 -11.88 -5.96 -15.46
CA ARG A 228 -11.23 -7.08 -14.76
C ARG A 228 -10.08 -6.65 -13.85
N GLY A 229 -9.30 -5.65 -14.25
CA GLY A 229 -8.21 -5.10 -13.43
C GLY A 229 -8.71 -4.37 -12.18
N GLN A 230 -9.88 -3.73 -12.25
CA GLN A 230 -10.52 -3.09 -11.09
C GLN A 230 -11.18 -4.13 -10.18
N ALA A 231 -11.80 -5.17 -10.76
CA ALA A 231 -12.28 -6.33 -10.02
C ALA A 231 -11.16 -7.07 -9.26
N HIS A 232 -9.95 -7.14 -9.83
CA HIS A 232 -8.77 -7.62 -9.13
C HIS A 232 -8.35 -6.71 -7.97
N VAL A 233 -8.34 -5.38 -8.13
CA VAL A 233 -8.06 -4.46 -7.02
C VAL A 233 -9.05 -4.64 -5.88
N ILE A 234 -10.35 -4.83 -6.16
CA ILE A 234 -11.36 -5.16 -5.15
C ILE A 234 -11.06 -6.49 -4.45
N ALA A 235 -10.85 -7.56 -5.22
CA ALA A 235 -10.66 -8.91 -4.67
C ALA A 235 -9.32 -9.10 -3.95
N ASP A 236 -8.26 -8.39 -4.34
CA ASP A 236 -7.02 -8.35 -3.58
C ASP A 236 -7.18 -7.50 -2.31
N ALA A 237 -7.44 -6.19 -2.46
CA ALA A 237 -7.36 -5.23 -1.35
C ALA A 237 -8.34 -5.57 -0.20
N LEU A 238 -9.52 -6.10 -0.53
CA LEU A 238 -10.60 -6.30 0.42
C LEU A 238 -10.83 -7.77 0.80
N LEU A 239 -10.39 -8.75 -0.01
CA LEU A 239 -10.64 -10.18 0.24
C LEU A 239 -9.38 -11.05 0.23
N CYS A 240 -8.20 -10.46 -0.05
CA CYS A 240 -6.92 -11.16 -0.13
C CYS A 240 -6.99 -12.39 -1.08
N SER A 241 -7.74 -12.20 -2.17
CA SER A 241 -8.13 -13.25 -3.13
C SER A 241 -7.96 -12.73 -4.57
N GLY A 242 -6.82 -12.10 -4.83
CA GLY A 242 -6.43 -11.57 -6.14
C GLY A 242 -6.55 -12.61 -7.26
N PHE A 243 -6.68 -12.13 -8.51
CA PHE A 243 -6.80 -12.99 -9.69
C PHE A 243 -5.47 -13.16 -10.45
N LEU A 244 -4.47 -12.33 -10.16
CA LEU A 244 -3.15 -12.41 -10.81
C LEU A 244 -2.19 -13.37 -10.07
N ASP A 245 -2.51 -13.67 -8.81
CA ASP A 245 -1.72 -14.41 -7.85
C ASP A 245 -2.16 -15.88 -7.75
N ARG A 246 -3.02 -16.32 -8.68
CA ARG A 246 -3.54 -17.69 -8.78
C ARG A 246 -2.72 -18.45 -9.81
N ASP A 247 -2.41 -19.71 -9.52
CA ASP A 247 -1.88 -20.62 -10.54
C ASP A 247 -2.92 -20.85 -11.63
N VAL A 248 -2.56 -20.51 -12.88
CA VAL A 248 -3.39 -20.69 -14.06
C VAL A 248 -2.70 -21.72 -14.98
N PRO A 249 -3.42 -22.73 -15.51
CA PRO A 249 -2.82 -23.71 -16.41
C PRO A 249 -2.28 -23.06 -17.69
N LEU A 250 -1.27 -23.69 -18.30
CA LEU A 250 -0.71 -23.24 -19.58
C LEU A 250 -1.70 -23.53 -20.72
N PHE A 251 -2.34 -22.46 -21.21
CA PHE A 251 -3.26 -22.49 -22.35
C PHE A 251 -2.53 -22.73 -23.68
N ASN A 252 -2.03 -23.94 -23.90
CA ASN A 252 -1.30 -24.30 -25.11
C ASN A 252 -2.22 -24.57 -26.31
N ASP A 253 -3.48 -24.95 -26.06
CA ASP A 253 -4.45 -25.39 -27.06
C ASP A 253 -5.43 -24.28 -27.51
N ILE A 254 -5.22 -23.03 -27.05
CA ILE A 254 -6.04 -21.86 -27.37
C ILE A 254 -5.18 -20.82 -28.10
N ASP A 255 -5.60 -20.40 -29.30
CA ASP A 255 -4.96 -19.28 -29.98
C ASP A 255 -5.33 -17.95 -29.28
N LEU A 256 -4.43 -17.49 -28.41
CA LEU A 256 -4.57 -16.21 -27.68
C LEU A 256 -4.46 -14.96 -28.58
N SER A 257 -4.25 -15.13 -29.90
CA SER A 257 -4.26 -14.03 -30.88
C SER A 257 -5.60 -13.85 -31.60
N ASP A 258 -6.50 -14.85 -31.59
CA ASP A 258 -7.87 -14.72 -32.08
C ASP A 258 -8.84 -14.36 -30.95
N GLU A 259 -9.47 -13.18 -31.07
CA GLU A 259 -10.50 -12.71 -30.13
C GLU A 259 -11.70 -13.66 -30.06
N THR A 260 -11.97 -14.44 -31.11
CA THR A 260 -13.07 -15.42 -31.20
C THR A 260 -12.73 -16.70 -30.43
N ALA A 261 -11.57 -17.30 -30.70
CA ALA A 261 -11.06 -18.45 -29.94
C ALA A 261 -11.02 -18.17 -28.44
N VAL A 262 -10.48 -17.00 -28.04
CA VAL A 262 -10.45 -16.57 -26.63
C VAL A 262 -11.88 -16.44 -26.08
N LYS A 263 -12.80 -15.76 -26.77
CA LYS A 263 -14.19 -15.60 -26.29
C LYS A 263 -14.91 -16.92 -26.03
N ASN A 264 -14.71 -17.91 -26.91
CA ASN A 264 -15.30 -19.24 -26.74
C ASN A 264 -14.67 -19.95 -25.54
N ALA A 265 -13.34 -19.89 -25.38
CA ALA A 265 -12.65 -20.43 -24.21
C ALA A 265 -13.15 -19.81 -22.88
N LEU A 266 -13.49 -18.52 -22.84
CA LEU A 266 -14.09 -17.88 -21.65
C LEU A 266 -15.50 -18.41 -21.26
N VAL A 267 -16.08 -19.31 -22.06
CA VAL A 267 -17.38 -19.96 -21.84
C VAL A 267 -17.24 -21.47 -21.72
N ASP A 268 -16.38 -22.09 -22.53
CA ASP A 268 -16.32 -23.54 -22.74
C ASP A 268 -15.03 -24.21 -22.20
N ASP A 269 -13.91 -23.49 -22.05
CA ASP A 269 -12.66 -24.06 -21.53
C ASP A 269 -12.65 -24.07 -19.98
N PRO A 270 -12.49 -25.24 -19.31
CA PRO A 270 -12.52 -25.30 -17.85
C PRO A 270 -11.48 -24.42 -17.14
N GLY A 271 -10.30 -24.23 -17.74
CA GLY A 271 -9.23 -23.39 -17.19
C GLY A 271 -9.64 -21.92 -17.17
N CYS A 272 -10.07 -21.37 -18.32
CA CYS A 272 -10.56 -20.00 -18.43
C CYS A 272 -11.84 -19.77 -17.60
N VAL A 273 -12.80 -20.70 -17.66
CA VAL A 273 -14.11 -20.59 -17.01
C VAL A 273 -13.98 -20.49 -15.48
N SER A 274 -13.04 -21.23 -14.87
CA SER A 274 -12.82 -21.23 -13.41
C SER A 274 -12.62 -19.81 -12.82
N CYS A 275 -11.85 -18.97 -13.50
CA CYS A 275 -11.63 -17.59 -13.09
C CYS A 275 -12.74 -16.67 -13.61
N HIS A 276 -13.18 -16.82 -14.85
CA HIS A 276 -14.15 -15.89 -15.47
C HIS A 276 -15.56 -15.97 -14.87
N GLN A 277 -15.97 -17.10 -14.29
CA GLN A 277 -17.22 -17.21 -13.51
C GLN A 277 -17.27 -16.27 -12.29
N THR A 278 -16.13 -15.86 -11.75
CA THR A 278 -16.06 -14.97 -10.57
C THR A 278 -15.54 -13.57 -10.92
N LEU A 279 -14.60 -13.47 -11.86
CA LEU A 279 -13.99 -12.21 -12.31
C LEU A 279 -14.94 -11.31 -13.11
N ASP A 280 -15.66 -11.86 -14.10
CA ASP A 280 -16.48 -11.06 -15.01
C ASP A 280 -17.76 -10.53 -14.36
N PRO A 281 -18.48 -11.28 -13.48
CA PRO A 281 -19.57 -10.71 -12.69
C PRO A 281 -19.13 -9.61 -11.74
N LEU A 282 -17.96 -9.74 -11.10
CA LEU A 282 -17.42 -8.71 -10.22
C LEU A 282 -17.09 -7.43 -11.01
N ALA A 283 -16.41 -7.57 -12.15
CA ALA A 283 -16.11 -6.48 -13.08
C ALA A 283 -17.36 -5.79 -13.65
N SER A 284 -18.48 -6.52 -13.77
CA SER A 284 -19.70 -6.03 -14.42
C SER A 284 -20.42 -4.91 -13.64
N HIS A 285 -20.12 -4.71 -12.35
CA HIS A 285 -20.58 -3.55 -11.57
C HIS A 285 -19.96 -2.22 -12.02
N LEU A 286 -18.77 -2.27 -12.63
CA LEU A 286 -17.89 -1.09 -12.76
C LEU A 286 -17.99 -0.40 -14.14
N PHE A 287 -18.80 -0.91 -15.07
CA PHE A 287 -19.00 -0.34 -16.40
C PHE A 287 -19.57 1.09 -16.42
N GLY A 288 -20.10 1.58 -15.29
CA GLY A 288 -20.48 2.98 -15.14
C GLY A 288 -19.28 3.92 -15.01
N PHE A 289 -18.14 3.45 -14.48
CA PHE A 289 -16.94 4.26 -14.29
C PHE A 289 -16.15 4.42 -15.59
N VAL A 290 -16.08 5.64 -16.11
CA VAL A 290 -15.30 5.95 -17.32
C VAL A 290 -13.85 6.24 -17.02
N ARG A 291 -12.97 5.76 -17.89
CA ARG A 291 -11.56 6.19 -17.90
C ARG A 291 -11.45 7.66 -18.25
N VAL A 292 -11.18 8.50 -17.26
CA VAL A 292 -10.65 9.84 -17.45
C VAL A 292 -9.15 9.74 -17.80
N ALA A 293 -8.68 10.51 -18.79
CA ALA A 293 -7.25 10.67 -19.06
C ALA A 293 -6.88 12.16 -19.07
N PRO A 294 -5.78 12.58 -18.41
CA PRO A 294 -5.37 14.00 -18.37
C PRO A 294 -5.27 14.65 -19.75
N GLY A 295 -4.82 13.91 -20.78
CA GLY A 295 -4.74 14.39 -22.15
C GLY A 295 -6.10 14.60 -22.85
N GLN A 296 -7.18 13.97 -22.40
CA GLN A 296 -8.54 14.27 -22.86
C GLN A 296 -9.07 15.54 -22.20
N VAL A 297 -8.84 15.72 -20.90
CA VAL A 297 -9.19 16.96 -20.18
C VAL A 297 -8.46 18.17 -20.78
N ARG A 298 -7.13 18.09 -21.01
CA ARG A 298 -6.36 19.15 -21.70
C ARG A 298 -6.96 19.52 -23.06
N ARG A 299 -7.39 18.53 -23.86
CA ARG A 299 -8.05 18.75 -25.17
C ARG A 299 -9.52 19.19 -25.08
N SER A 300 -10.06 19.35 -23.88
CA SER A 300 -11.42 19.87 -23.63
C SER A 300 -11.41 21.35 -23.27
N TYR A 301 -10.30 21.85 -22.71
CA TYR A 301 -10.03 23.24 -22.35
C TYR A 301 -9.15 24.00 -23.37
N ALA A 302 -8.97 23.44 -24.58
CA ALA A 302 -7.99 23.93 -25.56
C ALA A 302 -8.44 25.16 -26.37
N SER A 303 -9.70 25.60 -26.26
CA SER A 303 -10.18 26.87 -26.83
C SER A 303 -10.35 27.87 -25.71
N ASP A 304 -9.47 28.89 -25.67
CA ASP A 304 -9.63 30.11 -24.87
C ASP A 304 -9.82 29.89 -23.36
N GLY A 305 -9.41 28.73 -22.85
CA GLY A 305 -9.60 28.33 -21.44
C GLY A 305 -11.02 27.90 -21.08
N ALA A 306 -11.98 27.98 -22.01
CA ALA A 306 -13.34 27.46 -21.84
C ALA A 306 -13.38 25.95 -22.09
N CYS A 307 -14.27 25.23 -21.40
CA CYS A 307 -14.46 23.81 -21.67
C CYS A 307 -15.53 23.57 -22.75
N VAL A 308 -15.20 22.77 -23.76
CA VAL A 308 -16.08 22.52 -24.92
C VAL A 308 -16.51 21.06 -25.07
N LYS A 309 -16.44 20.26 -23.99
CA LYS A 309 -16.74 18.80 -23.98
C LYS A 309 -17.51 18.33 -22.73
N GLU A 310 -18.47 19.14 -22.29
CA GLU A 310 -19.30 18.87 -21.11
C GLU A 310 -20.19 17.63 -21.32
N GLU A 311 -20.70 17.42 -22.54
CA GLU A 311 -21.49 16.26 -22.95
C GLU A 311 -20.71 14.94 -22.82
N ARG A 312 -19.37 15.02 -22.79
CA ARG A 312 -18.47 13.89 -22.56
C ARG A 312 -18.02 13.75 -21.11
N GLY A 313 -18.40 14.66 -20.20
CA GLY A 313 -17.94 14.67 -18.81
C GLY A 313 -16.42 14.89 -18.69
N LEU A 314 -15.84 15.70 -19.58
CA LEU A 314 -14.40 16.01 -19.61
C LEU A 314 -14.07 17.44 -19.15
N CYS A 315 -15.05 18.11 -18.56
CA CYS A 315 -14.96 19.41 -17.90
C CYS A 315 -15.00 19.20 -16.38
N TYR A 316 -14.43 20.11 -15.60
CA TYR A 316 -14.59 20.13 -14.14
C TYR A 316 -15.90 20.81 -13.72
N PRO A 317 -16.65 20.29 -12.73
CA PRO A 317 -16.45 18.98 -12.09
C PRO A 317 -16.65 17.81 -13.06
N LEU A 318 -15.75 16.84 -13.02
CA LEU A 318 -15.77 15.67 -13.91
C LEU A 318 -16.94 14.76 -13.58
N ARG A 319 -17.34 13.91 -14.54
CA ARG A 319 -18.32 12.84 -14.32
C ARG A 319 -17.66 11.49 -14.56
N GLU A 320 -17.01 10.98 -13.52
CA GLU A 320 -16.34 9.69 -13.47
C GLU A 320 -17.34 8.53 -13.59
N TYR A 321 -18.54 8.63 -13.03
CA TYR A 321 -19.62 7.66 -13.22
C TYR A 321 -20.64 8.14 -14.26
N LYS A 322 -21.25 7.18 -14.96
CA LYS A 322 -22.24 7.36 -16.01
C LYS A 322 -23.28 6.23 -15.97
N PRO A 323 -24.47 6.45 -15.38
CA PRO A 323 -25.49 5.39 -15.22
C PRO A 323 -25.90 4.69 -16.52
N GLN A 324 -25.92 5.43 -17.64
CA GLN A 324 -26.21 4.90 -18.97
C GLN A 324 -25.17 3.90 -19.50
N LEU A 325 -23.96 3.88 -18.93
CA LEU A 325 -22.91 2.93 -19.30
C LEU A 325 -22.86 1.70 -18.38
N ALA A 326 -23.44 1.77 -17.18
CA ALA A 326 -23.42 0.68 -16.19
C ALA A 326 -24.00 -0.66 -16.69
N LYS A 327 -24.83 -0.64 -17.75
CA LYS A 327 -25.41 -1.85 -18.37
C LYS A 327 -24.62 -2.37 -19.59
N GLN A 328 -23.45 -1.80 -19.91
CA GLN A 328 -22.63 -2.21 -21.06
C GLN A 328 -22.06 -3.63 -20.96
N TRP A 329 -21.95 -4.22 -19.77
CA TRP A 329 -21.59 -5.64 -19.59
C TRP A 329 -22.39 -6.56 -20.52
N ARG A 330 -23.69 -6.26 -20.75
CA ARG A 330 -24.59 -7.02 -21.63
C ARG A 330 -24.04 -7.26 -23.03
N GLY A 331 -23.32 -6.28 -23.60
CA GLY A 331 -22.72 -6.35 -24.93
C GLY A 331 -21.18 -6.43 -24.93
N LYS A 332 -20.57 -6.69 -23.76
CA LYS A 332 -19.10 -6.71 -23.59
C LYS A 332 -18.58 -7.99 -22.94
N THR A 333 -19.26 -8.48 -21.91
CA THR A 333 -18.95 -9.74 -21.21
C THR A 333 -20.09 -10.75 -21.29
N GLY A 334 -21.34 -10.30 -21.47
CA GLY A 334 -22.55 -11.13 -21.39
C GLY A 334 -22.87 -11.61 -19.96
N ARG A 335 -21.97 -11.44 -19.00
CA ARG A 335 -22.14 -11.83 -17.60
C ARG A 335 -22.83 -10.69 -16.82
N PRO A 336 -23.91 -10.96 -16.05
CA PRO A 336 -24.52 -9.95 -15.17
C PRO A 336 -23.62 -9.64 -13.96
N PRO A 337 -23.86 -8.52 -13.25
CA PRO A 337 -23.19 -8.23 -11.98
C PRO A 337 -23.44 -9.34 -10.95
N GLY A 338 -22.40 -9.68 -10.20
CA GLY A 338 -22.45 -10.74 -9.20
C GLY A 338 -21.15 -10.88 -8.43
N TYR A 339 -21.21 -11.59 -7.31
CA TYR A 339 -20.13 -11.73 -6.34
C TYR A 339 -19.91 -13.22 -6.02
N PHE A 340 -18.83 -13.80 -6.55
CA PHE A 340 -18.44 -15.21 -6.30
C PHE A 340 -19.58 -16.23 -6.46
N GLY A 341 -20.45 -16.03 -7.46
CA GLY A 341 -21.62 -16.88 -7.75
C GLY A 341 -22.95 -16.35 -7.20
N LEU A 342 -22.93 -15.41 -6.25
CA LEU A 342 -24.13 -14.73 -5.77
C LEU A 342 -24.57 -13.64 -6.78
N PRO A 343 -25.86 -13.50 -7.11
CA PRO A 343 -26.36 -12.37 -7.88
C PRO A 343 -26.17 -11.03 -7.16
N SER A 344 -25.98 -9.94 -7.91
CA SER A 344 -25.86 -8.58 -7.38
C SER A 344 -26.52 -7.58 -8.34
N GLU A 345 -26.98 -6.44 -7.83
CA GLU A 345 -27.73 -5.42 -8.57
C GLU A 345 -26.88 -4.17 -8.86
N ASP A 346 -26.19 -3.64 -7.85
CA ASP A 346 -25.41 -2.39 -7.90
C ASP A 346 -24.17 -2.43 -6.97
N LEU A 347 -23.51 -1.29 -6.77
CA LEU A 347 -22.36 -1.20 -5.85
C LEU A 347 -22.76 -1.38 -4.37
N ARG A 348 -24.02 -1.15 -3.99
CA ARG A 348 -24.53 -1.30 -2.61
C ARG A 348 -24.93 -2.74 -2.27
N SER A 349 -25.36 -3.54 -3.24
CA SER A 349 -25.40 -5.00 -3.04
C SER A 349 -24.00 -5.59 -2.99
N LEU A 350 -23.08 -5.15 -3.87
CA LEU A 350 -21.69 -5.59 -3.84
C LEU A 350 -20.98 -5.24 -2.52
N ALA A 351 -21.15 -4.01 -2.01
CA ALA A 351 -20.55 -3.56 -0.76
C ALA A 351 -20.98 -4.41 0.44
N ARG A 352 -22.28 -4.73 0.54
CA ARG A 352 -22.80 -5.63 1.59
C ARG A 352 -22.22 -7.03 1.42
N GLN A 353 -22.25 -7.59 0.20
CA GLN A 353 -21.66 -8.91 -0.08
C GLN A 353 -20.16 -8.99 0.23
N ILE A 354 -19.40 -7.90 0.09
CA ILE A 354 -18.01 -7.80 0.55
C ILE A 354 -17.93 -7.75 2.08
N ALA A 355 -18.72 -6.89 2.73
CA ALA A 355 -18.70 -6.71 4.18
C ALA A 355 -19.15 -7.95 4.96
N ASP A 356 -20.11 -8.70 4.42
CA ASP A 356 -20.69 -9.92 4.98
C ASP A 356 -19.81 -11.18 4.73
N ASP A 357 -18.83 -11.10 3.82
CA ASP A 357 -17.95 -12.24 3.49
C ASP A 357 -16.86 -12.44 4.55
N PRO A 358 -16.69 -13.64 5.14
CA PRO A 358 -15.63 -13.91 6.11
C PRO A 358 -14.22 -13.58 5.61
N ARG A 359 -13.96 -13.63 4.30
CA ARG A 359 -12.67 -13.25 3.70
C ARG A 359 -12.35 -11.77 3.87
N PHE A 360 -13.34 -10.90 4.04
CA PHE A 360 -13.11 -9.47 4.33
C PHE A 360 -12.49 -9.29 5.71
N SER A 361 -13.14 -9.76 6.77
CA SER A 361 -12.60 -9.69 8.14
C SER A 361 -11.23 -10.41 8.27
N MET A 362 -11.07 -11.56 7.63
CA MET A 362 -9.78 -12.28 7.54
C MET A 362 -8.70 -11.47 6.79
N CYS A 363 -9.04 -10.80 5.69
CA CYS A 363 -8.08 -10.00 4.94
C CYS A 363 -7.67 -8.72 5.69
N VAL A 364 -8.62 -8.07 6.38
CA VAL A 364 -8.37 -6.95 7.30
C VAL A 364 -7.40 -7.39 8.40
N ALA A 365 -7.67 -8.53 9.06
CA ALA A 365 -6.79 -9.11 10.06
C ALA A 365 -5.36 -9.34 9.54
N ARG A 366 -5.21 -10.03 8.39
CA ARG A 366 -3.90 -10.30 7.77
C ARG A 366 -3.17 -9.03 7.32
N ARG A 367 -3.86 -8.04 6.76
CA ARG A 367 -3.23 -6.80 6.27
C ARG A 367 -2.77 -5.89 7.41
N PHE A 368 -3.58 -5.71 8.45
CA PHE A 368 -3.14 -4.92 9.62
C PHE A 368 -1.99 -5.61 10.36
N TYR A 369 -2.03 -6.94 10.50
CA TYR A 369 -0.91 -7.70 11.08
C TYR A 369 0.36 -7.61 10.24
N GLY A 370 0.27 -7.91 8.94
CA GLY A 370 1.40 -7.85 8.02
C GLY A 370 2.06 -6.48 7.96
N TYR A 371 1.27 -5.40 8.00
CA TYR A 371 1.81 -4.03 8.04
C TYR A 371 2.58 -3.75 9.34
N PHE A 372 2.02 -4.06 10.52
CA PHE A 372 2.70 -3.78 11.79
C PHE A 372 3.87 -4.73 12.10
N MET A 373 3.86 -5.94 11.54
CA MET A 373 4.95 -6.92 11.68
C MET A 373 5.96 -6.90 10.53
N GLN A 374 5.72 -6.09 9.48
CA GLN A 374 6.55 -6.01 8.27
C GLN A 374 6.74 -7.37 7.57
N VAL A 375 5.66 -8.13 7.42
CA VAL A 375 5.59 -9.41 6.70
C VAL A 375 4.49 -9.39 5.64
N GLY A 376 4.59 -10.22 4.61
CA GLY A 376 3.55 -10.39 3.59
C GLY A 376 2.23 -10.83 4.21
N TRP A 377 1.10 -10.29 3.74
CA TRP A 377 -0.23 -10.68 4.24
C TRP A 377 -0.50 -12.18 4.03
N ASN A 378 0.11 -12.76 2.99
CA ASN A 378 0.09 -14.18 2.62
C ASN A 378 1.10 -15.05 3.40
N GLU A 379 2.00 -14.42 4.17
CA GLU A 379 2.99 -15.09 5.03
C GLU A 379 2.49 -15.24 6.48
N VAL A 380 1.37 -14.58 6.82
CA VAL A 380 0.71 -14.68 8.13
C VAL A 380 0.10 -16.07 8.33
N PRO A 381 0.59 -16.90 9.27
CA PRO A 381 0.12 -18.27 9.47
C PRO A 381 -1.37 -18.33 9.80
N ASP A 382 -2.08 -19.33 9.26
CA ASP A 382 -3.54 -19.45 9.38
C ASP A 382 -4.04 -19.46 10.82
N ALA A 383 -3.32 -20.10 11.75
CA ALA A 383 -3.70 -20.11 13.17
C ALA A 383 -3.64 -18.72 13.82
N THR A 384 -2.66 -17.89 13.44
CA THR A 384 -2.54 -16.50 13.88
C THR A 384 -3.58 -15.63 13.18
N ALA A 385 -3.79 -15.83 11.87
CA ALA A 385 -4.78 -15.12 11.07
C ALA A 385 -6.23 -15.36 11.57
N VAL A 386 -6.60 -16.59 11.91
CA VAL A 386 -7.88 -16.91 12.55
C VAL A 386 -7.98 -16.26 13.94
N SER A 387 -6.94 -16.34 14.77
CA SER A 387 -6.95 -15.70 16.10
C SER A 387 -7.16 -14.17 16.03
N LEU A 388 -6.59 -13.52 15.00
CA LEU A 388 -6.77 -12.10 14.70
C LEU A 388 -8.18 -11.80 14.13
N GLN A 389 -8.72 -12.70 13.30
CA GLN A 389 -10.06 -12.57 12.75
C GLN A 389 -11.12 -12.69 13.85
N ASP A 390 -11.02 -13.69 14.73
CA ASP A 390 -11.91 -13.88 15.88
C ASP A 390 -11.87 -12.64 16.78
N ALA A 391 -10.68 -12.14 17.11
CA ALA A 391 -10.49 -10.90 17.87
C ALA A 391 -11.12 -9.67 17.18
N LEU A 392 -11.02 -9.55 15.86
CA LEU A 392 -11.64 -8.47 15.09
C LEU A 392 -13.17 -8.59 15.09
N ILE A 393 -13.72 -9.80 14.97
CA ILE A 393 -15.16 -10.05 14.99
C ILE A 393 -15.75 -9.78 16.40
N ASP A 394 -15.12 -10.30 17.47
CA ASP A 394 -15.50 -10.02 18.87
C ASP A 394 -15.42 -8.51 19.20
N ALA A 395 -14.53 -7.77 18.53
CA ALA A 395 -14.45 -6.31 18.64
C ALA A 395 -15.56 -5.55 17.89
N GLY A 396 -16.41 -6.21 17.09
CA GLY A 396 -17.40 -5.58 16.21
C GLY A 396 -16.80 -5.04 14.90
N VAL A 397 -15.79 -5.73 14.37
CA VAL A 397 -14.98 -5.37 13.19
C VAL A 397 -14.28 -4.01 13.33
N ARG A 398 -14.00 -3.56 14.56
CA ARG A 398 -13.25 -2.32 14.85
C ARG A 398 -11.75 -2.60 14.88
N VAL A 399 -10.94 -1.73 14.27
CA VAL A 399 -9.50 -2.01 14.10
C VAL A 399 -8.58 -1.44 15.18
N LYS A 400 -8.96 -0.40 15.95
CA LYS A 400 -8.11 0.05 17.09
C LYS A 400 -7.88 -1.09 18.09
N PRO A 401 -8.89 -1.89 18.49
CA PRO A 401 -8.67 -3.01 19.41
C PRO A 401 -7.81 -4.13 18.80
N LEU A 402 -7.99 -4.43 17.50
CA LEU A 402 -7.12 -5.34 16.76
C LEU A 402 -5.65 -4.87 16.77
N VAL A 403 -5.38 -3.61 16.41
CA VAL A 403 -4.03 -3.04 16.40
C VAL A 403 -3.43 -3.02 17.80
N LYS A 404 -4.21 -2.74 18.84
CA LYS A 404 -3.78 -2.86 20.24
C LYS A 404 -3.34 -4.29 20.58
N ALA A 405 -4.11 -5.30 20.17
CA ALA A 405 -3.75 -6.71 20.38
C ALA A 405 -2.46 -7.09 19.63
N ILE A 406 -2.26 -6.58 18.40
CA ILE A 406 -1.04 -6.80 17.61
C ILE A 406 0.17 -6.18 18.32
N VAL A 407 0.17 -4.87 18.60
CA VAL A 407 1.36 -4.20 19.16
C VAL A 407 1.67 -4.58 20.60
N MET A 408 0.71 -5.16 21.34
CA MET A 408 0.92 -5.69 22.70
C MET A 408 1.26 -7.18 22.73
N SER A 409 1.39 -7.84 21.57
CA SER A 409 1.77 -9.26 21.48
C SER A 409 3.25 -9.51 21.77
N ASP A 410 3.58 -10.75 22.18
CA ASP A 410 4.98 -11.18 22.30
C ASP A 410 5.69 -11.31 20.94
N ASP A 411 4.96 -11.46 19.83
CA ASP A 411 5.50 -11.35 18.46
C ASP A 411 6.04 -9.94 18.19
N PHE A 412 5.21 -8.92 18.36
CA PHE A 412 5.61 -7.53 18.12
C PHE A 412 6.72 -7.07 19.07
N ARG A 413 6.75 -7.67 20.27
CA ARG A 413 7.78 -7.49 21.28
C ARG A 413 9.05 -8.33 21.02
N ALA A 414 9.08 -9.24 20.05
CA ALA A 414 10.25 -10.05 19.76
C ALA A 414 11.44 -9.21 19.26
N ALA A 415 12.59 -9.41 19.89
CA ALA A 415 13.89 -8.88 19.46
C ALA A 415 14.61 -9.86 18.52
N ARG A 416 14.51 -11.17 18.79
CA ARG A 416 15.04 -12.26 17.95
C ARG A 416 14.39 -13.60 18.27
N ALA A 417 14.36 -14.48 17.27
CA ALA A 417 14.19 -15.92 17.48
C ALA A 417 15.53 -16.53 17.93
N ARG A 418 15.57 -17.08 19.13
CA ARG A 418 16.61 -17.95 19.65
C ARG A 418 16.65 -19.23 18.79
N GLY A 419 17.84 -19.73 18.48
CA GLY A 419 18.02 -21.01 17.78
C GLY A 419 18.27 -20.95 16.27
N LEU A 420 17.91 -19.87 15.56
CA LEU A 420 18.29 -19.75 14.14
C LEU A 420 19.80 -19.52 13.91
N ALA A 421 20.52 -19.12 14.95
CA ALA A 421 21.99 -19.14 15.01
C ALA A 421 22.52 -20.60 15.16
N GLY A 422 22.25 -21.43 14.16
CA GLY A 422 22.56 -22.87 14.13
C GLY A 422 22.45 -23.51 12.75
N GLY A 423 21.71 -22.89 11.81
CA GLY A 423 21.81 -23.21 10.38
C GLY A 423 23.15 -22.75 9.83
N GLY A 424 24.09 -23.68 9.63
CA GLY A 424 25.47 -23.35 9.26
C GLY A 424 25.61 -22.60 7.93
N ASP A 425 26.61 -21.72 7.87
CA ASP A 425 26.99 -20.88 6.71
C ASP A 425 27.41 -21.73 5.49
N ARG A 426 26.43 -22.29 4.79
CA ARG A 426 26.61 -22.89 3.45
C ARG A 426 26.77 -21.79 2.41
N ARG A 427 27.92 -21.13 2.45
CA ARG A 427 28.47 -20.50 1.24
C ARG A 427 28.51 -21.56 0.14
N PRO A 428 28.15 -21.23 -1.10
CA PRO A 428 28.74 -21.93 -2.24
C PRO A 428 30.25 -21.72 -2.12
N GLN A 429 31.00 -22.79 -1.83
CA GLN A 429 32.43 -22.78 -2.09
C GLN A 429 32.59 -22.99 -3.59
N ASP A 430 33.28 -22.07 -4.26
CA ASP A 430 33.68 -22.25 -5.64
C ASP A 430 34.72 -23.38 -5.69
N ASP A 431 34.30 -24.60 -6.06
CA ASP A 431 35.15 -25.78 -6.24
C ASP A 431 36.06 -25.67 -7.48
N ALA A 432 36.84 -24.60 -7.54
CA ALA A 432 37.73 -24.23 -8.64
C ALA A 432 39.12 -24.92 -8.54
N ALA A 433 39.17 -26.17 -8.08
CA ALA A 433 40.42 -26.90 -7.85
C ALA A 433 40.29 -28.44 -8.02
N GLY A 434 39.94 -28.92 -9.23
CA GLY A 434 39.62 -30.35 -9.41
C GLY A 434 39.85 -31.05 -10.77
N ALA A 435 40.48 -30.42 -11.78
CA ALA A 435 40.57 -31.06 -13.12
C ALA A 435 41.81 -30.68 -13.99
N ALA A 436 43.02 -30.69 -13.43
CA ALA A 436 44.25 -30.57 -14.22
C ALA A 436 44.74 -31.95 -14.73
N GLY A 437 44.06 -32.51 -15.74
CA GLY A 437 44.41 -33.83 -16.30
C GLY A 437 43.82 -34.10 -17.70
N ALA A 438 44.68 -34.08 -18.71
CA ALA A 438 44.39 -34.46 -20.10
C ALA A 438 44.75 -35.97 -20.34
N PRO A 439 44.39 -36.63 -21.47
CA PRO A 439 43.86 -36.08 -22.71
C PRO A 439 42.71 -36.85 -23.45
N GLY A 440 41.85 -36.06 -24.12
CA GLY A 440 41.42 -36.22 -25.53
C GLY A 440 40.84 -37.54 -26.09
N ARG A 441 39.58 -37.47 -26.58
CA ARG A 441 39.18 -37.98 -27.92
C ARG A 441 37.86 -37.34 -28.41
N ARG A 442 37.68 -37.26 -29.73
CA ARG A 442 36.37 -37.13 -30.41
C ARG A 442 35.90 -38.52 -30.86
N PRO A 443 34.59 -38.70 -31.17
CA PRO A 443 34.18 -38.65 -32.60
C PRO A 443 32.93 -37.80 -32.89
N ASP A 444 32.84 -37.31 -34.13
CA ASP A 444 31.72 -37.37 -35.11
C ASP A 444 30.26 -37.25 -34.61
N GLY A 445 29.37 -36.40 -35.14
CA GLY A 445 28.88 -36.27 -36.54
C GLY A 445 27.32 -36.22 -36.49
N VAL A 446 26.50 -35.77 -37.45
CA VAL A 446 26.65 -35.35 -38.87
C VAL A 446 25.48 -34.40 -39.26
N ARG A 447 25.73 -33.44 -40.15
CA ARG A 447 24.84 -32.64 -41.06
C ARG A 447 23.43 -32.15 -40.63
N VAL A 448 23.13 -30.93 -41.12
CA VAL A 448 21.92 -30.64 -41.91
C VAL A 448 22.36 -30.15 -43.29
N GLU A 449 21.60 -30.49 -44.34
CA GLU A 449 21.86 -30.18 -45.76
C GLU A 449 21.03 -28.94 -46.19
N GLY A 450 21.21 -28.26 -47.33
CA GLY A 450 22.03 -28.48 -48.52
C GLY A 450 21.25 -27.99 -49.75
N ALA A 451 21.64 -26.87 -50.37
CA ALA A 451 20.85 -26.22 -51.42
C ALA A 451 21.14 -26.74 -52.84
N PRO A 452 20.10 -26.83 -53.69
CA PRO A 452 20.13 -26.19 -55.01
C PRO A 452 18.77 -25.52 -55.36
N GLY A 453 18.63 -24.68 -56.40
CA GLY A 453 19.63 -24.15 -57.34
C GLY A 453 19.01 -23.24 -58.42
N GLN A 454 19.84 -22.35 -58.97
CA GLN A 454 19.73 -21.50 -60.18
C GLN A 454 18.37 -21.34 -60.92
N GLY A 455 17.95 -20.08 -61.09
CA GLY A 455 17.08 -19.59 -62.17
C GLY A 455 17.62 -18.26 -62.71
N ARG A 456 17.40 -17.93 -64.00
CA ARG A 456 18.14 -16.88 -64.73
C ARG A 456 17.23 -15.99 -65.58
N GLU A 457 17.69 -14.75 -65.84
CA GLU A 457 17.17 -13.78 -66.83
C GLU A 457 15.72 -13.29 -66.58
N GLY A 458 15.30 -12.06 -66.89
CA GLY A 458 15.91 -10.81 -67.37
C GLY A 458 14.80 -9.73 -67.35
N GLY A 459 14.97 -8.43 -67.64
CA GLY A 459 16.14 -7.60 -67.92
C GLY A 459 15.63 -6.18 -68.27
N GLY A 460 16.22 -5.11 -67.71
CA GLY A 460 15.73 -3.74 -67.93
C GLY A 460 16.51 -2.67 -67.16
N ALA A 461 17.46 -1.99 -67.81
CA ALA A 461 18.23 -0.88 -67.25
C ALA A 461 17.56 0.48 -67.57
N VAL A 462 17.73 1.54 -66.76
CA VAL A 462 18.73 2.64 -66.92
C VAL A 462 18.31 3.77 -65.94
N ARG A 463 19.08 4.70 -65.36
CA ARG A 463 20.47 5.01 -64.90
C ARG A 463 20.33 6.34 -64.07
N ARG A 464 21.18 6.84 -63.17
CA ARG A 464 22.47 6.47 -62.54
C ARG A 464 22.59 7.31 -61.24
N GLY A 465 23.16 6.80 -60.14
CA GLY A 465 23.50 7.64 -58.97
C GLY A 465 24.07 6.82 -57.79
N ARG A 466 25.13 7.31 -57.13
CA ARG A 466 25.74 6.65 -55.94
C ARG A 466 25.13 7.21 -54.64
N PRO A 467 24.90 6.38 -53.62
CA PRO A 467 24.88 6.81 -52.22
C PRO A 467 26.28 6.71 -51.60
N ASP A 468 26.58 7.61 -50.67
CA ASP A 468 27.64 7.53 -49.67
C ASP A 468 27.09 8.19 -48.40
N GLY A 469 27.27 7.57 -47.22
CA GLY A 469 26.85 8.17 -45.93
C GLY A 469 26.01 7.28 -45.01
N ASP A 470 26.56 6.14 -44.57
CA ASP A 470 25.93 5.31 -43.54
C ASP A 470 25.76 6.06 -42.20
N ARG A 471 24.51 6.10 -41.71
CA ARG A 471 24.17 6.38 -40.31
C ARG A 471 23.10 5.37 -39.85
N PRO A 472 23.45 4.38 -39.01
CA PRO A 472 22.49 3.35 -38.60
C PRO A 472 21.43 3.92 -37.68
N VAL A 473 20.18 3.98 -38.17
CA VAL A 473 18.99 4.23 -37.36
C VAL A 473 18.82 3.07 -36.39
N ARG A 474 18.95 3.33 -35.08
CA ARG A 474 18.69 2.32 -34.05
C ARG A 474 17.19 2.19 -33.81
N LEU A 475 16.64 1.02 -34.14
CA LEU A 475 15.34 0.58 -33.64
C LEU A 475 15.36 0.53 -32.09
N PRO A 476 14.28 0.92 -31.39
CA PRO A 476 14.17 0.73 -29.95
C PRO A 476 14.28 -0.76 -29.58
N ARG A 477 15.04 -1.09 -28.54
CA ARG A 477 15.00 -2.42 -27.93
C ARG A 477 13.88 -2.48 -26.90
N ASP A 478 13.01 -3.48 -27.00
CA ASP A 478 11.94 -3.71 -26.03
C ASP A 478 12.50 -3.99 -24.63
N GLY A 479 12.10 -3.14 -23.68
CA GLY A 479 12.50 -3.23 -22.28
C GLY A 479 11.63 -4.18 -21.47
N ARG A 480 11.54 -5.47 -21.83
CA ARG A 480 10.98 -6.49 -20.93
C ARG A 480 11.91 -6.70 -19.73
N ARG A 481 11.79 -5.84 -18.72
CA ARG A 481 12.21 -6.13 -17.35
C ARG A 481 10.97 -6.40 -16.51
N GLY A 482 10.87 -7.61 -15.96
CA GLY A 482 9.96 -7.87 -14.86
C GLY A 482 10.34 -6.97 -13.68
N ARG A 483 9.35 -6.39 -13.00
CA ARG A 483 9.58 -5.60 -11.80
C ARG A 483 9.62 -6.56 -10.62
N GLY A 484 10.82 -6.96 -10.22
CA GLY A 484 10.99 -7.55 -8.90
C GLY A 484 10.59 -6.55 -7.82
N VAL A 485 10.13 -7.07 -6.68
CA VAL A 485 9.99 -6.30 -5.44
C VAL A 485 11.37 -5.71 -5.07
N PRO A 486 11.48 -4.49 -4.49
CA PRO A 486 12.74 -3.99 -3.97
C PRO A 486 13.27 -4.89 -2.86
N ASP A 487 14.35 -5.63 -3.12
CA ASP A 487 15.08 -6.37 -2.09
C ASP A 487 15.90 -5.38 -1.24
N HIS A 488 15.34 -4.96 -0.11
CA HIS A 488 16.03 -4.10 0.86
C HIS A 488 17.26 -4.76 1.50
N GLY A 489 17.44 -6.08 1.36
CA GLY A 489 18.67 -6.77 1.76
C GLY A 489 19.88 -6.43 0.88
N ALA A 490 19.66 -5.91 -0.34
CA ALA A 490 20.75 -5.59 -1.28
C ALA A 490 21.57 -4.36 -0.85
N GLU A 491 20.95 -3.31 -0.32
CA GLU A 491 21.67 -2.11 0.14
C GLU A 491 22.44 -2.34 1.45
N LEU A 492 21.94 -3.22 2.31
CA LEU A 492 22.60 -3.63 3.56
C LEU A 492 23.95 -4.33 3.31
N ARG A 493 24.10 -5.10 2.23
CA ARG A 493 25.36 -5.78 1.89
C ARG A 493 26.48 -4.80 1.54
N LEU A 494 26.17 -3.74 0.77
CA LEU A 494 27.15 -2.70 0.41
C LEU A 494 27.66 -1.90 1.62
N LEU A 495 26.87 -1.81 2.70
CA LEU A 495 27.29 -1.18 3.95
C LEU A 495 28.21 -2.09 4.79
N ALA A 496 27.98 -3.41 4.78
CA ALA A 496 28.84 -4.36 5.48
C ALA A 496 30.26 -4.41 4.89
N ASP A 497 30.38 -4.50 3.56
CA ASP A 497 31.67 -4.57 2.87
C ASP A 497 32.51 -3.28 3.08
N ALA A 498 31.84 -2.12 3.18
CA ALA A 498 32.48 -0.85 3.47
C ALA A 498 33.12 -0.78 4.87
N HIS A 499 32.59 -1.53 5.84
CA HIS A 499 33.17 -1.61 7.18
C HIS A 499 34.38 -2.55 7.25
N ALA A 500 34.41 -3.63 6.46
CA ALA A 500 35.57 -4.53 6.39
C ALA A 500 36.80 -3.82 5.79
N GLY A 501 36.62 -3.09 4.68
CA GLY A 501 37.72 -2.40 3.99
C GLY A 501 38.33 -1.21 4.73
N ALA A 502 37.72 -0.74 5.83
CA ALA A 502 38.20 0.40 6.62
C ALA A 502 39.11 0.00 7.80
N ALA A 503 39.16 -1.28 8.17
CA ALA A 503 39.88 -1.76 9.36
C ALA A 503 41.35 -2.12 9.09
N ASP A 504 41.72 -2.43 7.84
CA ASP A 504 42.99 -3.09 7.49
C ASP A 504 43.93 -2.22 6.62
N ALA A 505 43.77 -0.88 6.71
CA ALA A 505 44.62 0.09 6.00
C ALA A 505 45.92 0.41 6.78
N GLY A 506 46.63 -0.63 7.24
CA GLY A 506 47.87 -0.54 8.01
C GLY A 506 49.13 -0.65 7.16
N ASP A 507 49.81 0.49 6.96
CA ASP A 507 51.07 0.64 6.21
C ASP A 507 50.99 0.36 4.68
N GLY A 508 52.01 0.79 3.92
CA GLY A 508 52.09 0.68 2.46
C GLY A 508 51.83 2.00 1.71
N GLY A 509 52.89 2.72 1.34
CA GLY A 509 52.79 4.03 0.68
C GLY A 509 52.61 3.98 -0.84
N GLY A 510 51.55 4.61 -1.37
CA GLY A 510 51.33 4.80 -2.82
C GLY A 510 50.69 6.16 -3.16
N ARG A 511 51.25 6.90 -4.13
CA ARG A 511 50.74 8.23 -4.57
C ARG A 511 50.06 8.17 -5.94
N VAL A 512 48.83 8.67 -6.06
CA VAL A 512 48.36 9.43 -7.25
C VAL A 512 47.56 10.68 -6.82
N ARG A 513 47.56 11.71 -7.66
CA ARG A 513 47.15 13.10 -7.39
C ARG A 513 45.64 13.32 -7.52
N GLY A 514 45.09 14.31 -6.80
CA GLY A 514 43.69 14.74 -6.97
C GLY A 514 43.20 15.99 -6.21
N ARG A 515 44.07 16.87 -5.70
CA ARG A 515 43.66 18.03 -4.86
C ARG A 515 43.84 19.40 -5.55
N ALA A 516 42.76 19.92 -6.14
CA ALA A 516 42.54 21.36 -6.34
C ALA A 516 41.03 21.61 -6.48
N GLY A 517 40.41 22.42 -5.60
CA GLY A 517 38.97 22.75 -5.73
C GLY A 517 38.28 23.34 -4.49
N VAL A 518 38.63 22.92 -3.26
CA VAL A 518 37.88 23.31 -2.04
C VAL A 518 38.78 23.94 -0.96
N ARG A 519 39.49 25.03 -1.30
CA ARG A 519 40.30 25.83 -0.34
C ARG A 519 40.23 27.35 -0.56
N ALA A 520 39.05 27.88 -0.92
CA ALA A 520 38.87 29.31 -1.22
C ALA A 520 37.57 29.93 -0.67
N ARG A 521 37.23 29.71 0.63
CA ARG A 521 36.24 30.53 1.37
C ARG A 521 36.32 30.46 2.90
N ALA A 522 36.97 29.45 3.49
CA ALA A 522 37.11 29.28 4.95
C ALA A 522 38.17 30.17 5.63
N ARG A 523 38.39 31.42 5.16
CA ARG A 523 39.37 32.38 5.72
C ARG A 523 38.90 33.85 5.62
N ARG A 524 37.76 34.19 6.25
CA ARG A 524 37.36 35.57 6.63
C ARG A 524 36.11 35.57 7.54
N ALA A 525 36.24 34.94 8.71
CA ALA A 525 35.22 34.94 9.78
C ALA A 525 35.86 34.83 11.17
N ALA A 526 37.06 35.38 11.35
CA ALA A 526 37.91 35.23 12.53
C ALA A 526 38.35 36.60 13.08
N ALA A 527 37.38 37.42 13.45
CA ALA A 527 37.55 38.68 14.18
C ALA A 527 36.21 39.01 14.89
N VAL A 528 36.26 39.83 15.94
CA VAL A 528 35.08 40.36 16.67
C VAL A 528 34.22 39.30 17.39
N HIS A 529 34.79 38.67 18.43
CA HIS A 529 34.40 38.98 19.82
C HIS A 529 35.20 38.15 20.82
N GLY A 530 36.01 38.82 21.65
CA GLY A 530 36.62 38.23 22.83
C GLY A 530 35.76 38.49 24.08
N GLY A 531 35.14 37.46 24.63
CA GLY A 531 34.38 37.50 25.89
C GLY A 531 34.96 36.54 26.92
N ARG A 532 35.20 37.01 28.16
CA ARG A 532 35.86 36.24 29.23
C ARG A 532 34.83 35.68 30.23
N ARG A 533 35.15 34.50 30.80
CA ARG A 533 34.42 33.78 31.88
C ARG A 533 33.14 33.08 31.39
N ARG A 534 32.67 31.99 32.03
CA ARG A 534 33.09 31.33 33.30
C ARG A 534 33.49 29.86 33.08
N ARG A 535 34.41 29.35 33.93
CA ARG A 535 34.40 27.92 34.30
C ARG A 535 33.22 27.73 35.27
N GLY A 536 32.38 26.73 35.01
CA GLY A 536 31.30 26.26 35.89
C GLY A 536 31.38 24.74 36.04
N GLY A 537 30.78 24.20 37.10
CA GLY A 537 30.83 22.76 37.41
C GLY A 537 30.10 21.87 36.41
N GLY A 538 30.40 20.57 36.46
CA GLY A 538 29.79 19.57 35.57
C GLY A 538 28.29 19.37 35.84
N ALA A 539 27.51 19.47 34.75
CA ALA A 539 26.09 19.11 34.64
C ALA A 539 25.61 19.22 33.18
N GLY A 540 26.19 20.15 32.41
CA GLY A 540 25.76 20.49 31.04
C GLY A 540 25.88 19.36 30.03
N GLY A 541 27.10 19.04 29.58
CA GLY A 541 27.32 18.15 28.42
C GLY A 541 26.98 16.68 28.68
N ALA A 542 27.53 16.07 29.73
CA ALA A 542 27.38 14.64 29.99
C ALA A 542 25.91 14.23 30.24
N GLY A 543 25.15 15.02 31.02
CA GLY A 543 23.71 14.79 31.23
C GLY A 543 22.86 15.01 29.98
N GLN A 544 23.25 15.94 29.10
CA GLN A 544 22.61 16.09 27.79
C GLN A 544 22.87 14.88 26.88
N LEU A 545 24.09 14.32 26.92
CA LEU A 545 24.43 13.09 26.18
C LEU A 545 23.71 11.86 26.74
N ALA A 546 23.65 11.69 28.06
CA ALA A 546 22.91 10.61 28.70
C ALA A 546 21.43 10.57 28.28
N ARG A 547 20.73 11.71 28.33
CA ARG A 547 19.36 11.84 27.83
C ARG A 547 19.25 11.65 26.32
N LEU A 548 20.27 12.03 25.55
CA LEU A 548 20.25 11.82 24.09
C LEU A 548 20.38 10.34 23.72
N HIS A 549 21.21 9.57 24.42
CA HIS A 549 21.27 8.10 24.29
C HIS A 549 19.92 7.47 24.62
N GLU A 550 19.35 7.83 25.77
CA GLU A 550 18.04 7.33 26.22
C GLU A 550 16.93 7.58 25.20
N ARG A 551 16.88 8.78 24.61
CA ARG A 551 15.83 9.16 23.65
C ARG A 551 16.04 8.65 22.23
N VAL A 552 17.28 8.38 21.81
CA VAL A 552 17.57 7.89 20.44
C VAL A 552 17.68 6.37 20.39
N LEU A 553 18.21 5.73 21.43
CA LEU A 553 18.57 4.31 21.45
C LEU A 553 17.76 3.45 22.45
N ALA A 554 16.75 4.03 23.13
CA ALA A 554 15.97 3.42 24.23
C ALA A 554 16.77 3.04 25.50
N ALA A 555 18.10 3.00 25.42
CA ALA A 555 18.99 2.52 26.46
C ALA A 555 19.31 3.61 27.51
N PRO A 556 19.11 3.36 28.81
CA PRO A 556 19.51 4.29 29.86
C PRO A 556 21.04 4.31 30.00
N ALA A 557 21.67 5.43 29.62
CA ALA A 557 23.11 5.62 29.75
C ALA A 557 23.44 6.49 30.99
N ALA A 558 24.48 6.11 31.75
CA ALA A 558 24.92 6.89 32.91
C ALA A 558 25.71 8.14 32.46
N GLU A 559 25.61 9.27 33.19
CA GLU A 559 26.41 10.48 32.91
C GLU A 559 27.93 10.28 33.01
N ARG A 560 28.37 9.12 33.52
CA ARG A 560 29.77 8.65 33.57
C ARG A 560 29.81 7.16 33.19
N GLY A 561 29.24 6.85 32.03
CA GLY A 561 29.26 5.53 31.39
C GLY A 561 30.01 5.58 30.06
N PRO A 562 30.57 4.45 29.59
CA PRO A 562 31.45 4.42 28.42
C PRO A 562 30.78 4.93 27.14
N GLU A 563 29.45 4.80 27.02
CA GLU A 563 28.66 5.27 25.88
C GLU A 563 28.60 6.81 25.84
N VAL A 564 28.42 7.43 27.01
CA VAL A 564 28.42 8.90 27.18
C VAL A 564 29.83 9.44 27.05
N ASP A 565 30.84 8.79 27.62
CA ASP A 565 32.25 9.20 27.52
C ASP A 565 32.76 9.13 26.07
N ALA A 566 32.43 8.07 25.33
CA ALA A 566 32.74 7.96 23.89
C ALA A 566 32.05 9.06 23.06
N SER A 567 30.78 9.36 23.39
CA SER A 567 30.03 10.43 22.71
C SER A 567 30.54 11.82 23.06
N TYR A 568 31.04 12.01 24.29
CA TYR A 568 31.66 13.26 24.73
C TYR A 568 33.04 13.46 24.08
N ALA A 569 33.82 12.39 23.92
CA ALA A 569 35.06 12.40 23.14
C ALA A 569 34.80 12.77 21.67
N LEU A 570 33.75 12.20 21.05
CA LEU A 570 33.33 12.52 19.68
C LEU A 570 32.88 13.99 19.54
N TYR A 571 32.12 14.50 20.52
CA TYR A 571 31.72 15.91 20.60
C TYR A 571 32.93 16.85 20.65
N GLN A 572 33.89 16.56 21.54
CA GLN A 572 35.13 17.33 21.69
C GLN A 572 36.00 17.29 20.43
N ALA A 573 36.18 16.11 19.82
CA ALA A 573 36.99 15.92 18.61
C ALA A 573 36.49 16.73 17.40
N ALA A 574 35.19 17.05 17.35
CA ALA A 574 34.60 17.91 16.32
C ALA A 574 34.90 19.41 16.47
N GLY A 575 35.44 19.84 17.63
CA GLY A 575 35.66 21.24 17.98
C GLY A 575 34.46 21.92 18.66
N ASP A 576 33.70 21.15 19.45
CA ASP A 576 32.56 21.61 20.26
C ASP A 576 31.38 22.26 19.48
N GLY A 577 30.39 22.72 20.25
CA GLY A 577 29.24 23.50 19.78
C GLY A 577 28.35 22.74 18.80
N ARG A 578 27.81 23.45 17.81
CA ARG A 578 26.89 22.87 16.81
C ARG A 578 27.54 21.71 16.03
N ARG A 579 28.86 21.74 15.81
CA ARG A 579 29.54 20.70 15.02
C ARG A 579 29.72 19.41 15.82
N GLY A 580 30.05 19.51 17.12
CA GLY A 580 30.04 18.36 18.03
C GLY A 580 28.66 17.71 18.13
N TRP A 581 27.61 18.50 18.33
CA TRP A 581 26.24 17.97 18.40
C TRP A 581 25.78 17.30 17.10
N ILE A 582 26.10 17.86 15.93
CA ILE A 582 25.82 17.22 14.64
C ILE A 582 26.55 15.88 14.51
N LEU A 583 27.82 15.78 14.93
CA LEU A 583 28.59 14.55 14.79
C LEU A 583 28.11 13.45 15.75
N VAL A 584 27.75 13.79 16.98
CA VAL A 584 27.13 12.85 17.93
C VAL A 584 25.76 12.38 17.43
N LEU A 585 24.90 13.31 16.98
CA LEU A 585 23.59 12.94 16.41
C LEU A 585 23.73 12.02 15.19
N ALA A 586 24.68 12.30 14.30
CA ALA A 586 24.94 11.46 13.14
C ALA A 586 25.43 10.05 13.53
N ALA A 587 26.31 9.93 14.52
CA ALA A 587 26.78 8.63 15.02
C ALA A 587 25.66 7.83 15.72
N LEU A 588 24.83 8.48 16.55
CA LEU A 588 23.70 7.81 17.20
C LEU A 588 22.64 7.37 16.19
N LEU A 589 22.36 8.18 15.16
CA LEU A 589 21.44 7.82 14.06
C LEU A 589 22.01 6.76 13.10
N GLN A 590 23.28 6.37 13.26
CA GLN A 590 23.94 5.27 12.55
C GLN A 590 24.09 4.00 13.42
N ASP A 591 23.70 4.05 14.71
CA ASP A 591 23.62 2.86 15.54
C ASP A 591 22.51 1.94 15.02
N PRO A 592 22.76 0.63 14.77
CA PRO A 592 21.74 -0.29 14.28
C PRO A 592 20.45 -0.31 15.12
N ARG A 593 20.54 -0.01 16.42
CA ARG A 593 19.37 0.08 17.33
C ARG A 593 18.36 1.16 16.92
N VAL A 594 18.78 2.17 16.14
CA VAL A 594 17.86 3.19 15.58
C VAL A 594 16.95 2.60 14.49
N ALA A 595 17.36 1.53 13.82
CA ALA A 595 16.60 0.86 12.75
C ALA A 595 15.85 -0.40 13.23
N PHE A 596 16.27 -1.02 14.35
CA PHE A 596 15.69 -2.28 14.85
C PHE A 596 14.78 -2.14 16.09
N HIS A 597 14.65 -0.93 16.66
CA HIS A 597 13.73 -0.58 17.76
C HIS A 597 12.83 0.59 17.40
#